data_AF-A0AAW7XRM3-F1
#
_entry.id   AF-A0AAW7XRM3-F1
#
_cell.length_a   1.000
_cell.length_b   1.000
_cell.length_c   1.000
_cell.angle_alpha   90.00
_cell.angle_beta   90.00
_cell.angle_gamma   90.00
#
_symmetry.space_group_name_H-M   'P 1'
#
loop_
_entity.id
_entity.type
_entity.pdbx_description
1 polymer ?
#
loop_
_entity_poly.entity_id
_entity_poly.type
_entity_poly.pdbx_seq_one_letter_code
_entity_poly.pdbx_strand_id
1 'polypeptide(L)'
;MHTDLKSLRDQARDLQLGIESVSAEMEAYENNIAGIQECALTLQKCIRIIGNNRVAAMAAKDQRKIMAQMEDTANELVELLKR
;
A
#
# COMPACT_ATOMS: atom_id res chain seq x y z
N MET A 1 -42.21 23.50 -8.61
CA MET A 1 -42.05 22.39 -9.58
C MET A 1 -40.82 22.51 -10.47
N HIS A 2 -40.66 23.56 -11.31
CA HIS A 2 -39.47 23.67 -12.18
C HIS A 2 -38.16 23.87 -11.41
N THR A 3 -38.20 24.62 -10.31
CA THR A 3 -37.04 24.87 -9.44
C THR A 3 -36.61 23.60 -8.70
N ASP A 4 -37.57 22.77 -8.31
CA ASP A 4 -37.34 21.53 -7.57
C ASP A 4 -36.68 20.46 -8.46
N LEU A 5 -37.11 20.36 -9.72
CA LEU A 5 -36.49 19.46 -10.70
C LEU A 5 -35.06 19.87 -11.06
N LYS A 6 -34.80 21.18 -11.18
CA LYS A 6 -33.44 21.68 -11.42
C LYS A 6 -32.54 21.42 -10.22
N SER A 7 -33.04 21.69 -9.01
CA SER A 7 -32.33 21.39 -7.75
C SER A 7 -32.01 19.90 -7.63
N LEU A 8 -32.98 19.03 -7.90
CA LEU A 8 -32.79 17.58 -7.85
C LEU A 8 -31.75 17.10 -8.88
N ARG A 9 -31.77 17.67 -10.09
CA ARG A 9 -30.77 17.36 -11.12
C ARG A 9 -29.37 17.79 -10.68
N ASP A 10 -29.25 18.98 -10.09
CA ASP A 10 -27.97 19.50 -9.65
C ASP A 10 -27.42 18.67 -8.47
N GLN A 11 -28.29 18.28 -7.52
CA GLN A 11 -27.96 17.34 -6.44
C GLN A 11 -27.54 15.95 -6.95
N ALA A 12 -28.23 15.41 -7.97
CA ALA A 12 -27.87 14.14 -8.58
C ALA A 12 -26.50 14.20 -9.28
N ARG A 13 -26.18 15.34 -9.89
CA ARG A 13 -24.86 15.59 -10.48
C ARG A 13 -23.77 15.65 -9.42
N ASP A 14 -24.00 16.37 -8.33
CA ASP A 14 -23.04 16.48 -7.23
C ASP A 14 -22.80 15.11 -6.59
N LEU A 15 -23.85 14.31 -6.42
CA LEU A 15 -23.73 12.93 -5.95
C LEU A 15 -22.91 12.07 -6.91
N GLN A 16 -23.16 12.17 -8.22
CA GLN A 16 -22.39 11.43 -9.22
C GLN A 16 -20.90 11.78 -9.14
N LEU A 17 -20.56 13.07 -9.08
CA LEU A 17 -19.18 13.52 -8.95
C LEU A 17 -18.53 13.04 -7.64
N GLY A 18 -19.30 13.05 -6.54
CA GLY A 18 -18.86 12.50 -5.27
C GLY A 18 -18.56 11.00 -5.34
N ILE A 19 -19.41 10.21 -6.00
CA ILE A 19 -19.20 8.77 -6.19
C ILE A 19 -17.96 8.51 -7.06
N GLU A 20 -17.77 9.26 -8.15
CA GLU A 20 -16.60 9.14 -9.02
C GLU A 20 -15.30 9.46 -8.25
N SER A 21 -15.31 10.50 -7.41
CA SER A 21 -14.16 10.83 -6.55
C SER A 21 -13.84 9.73 -5.55
N VAL A 22 -14.86 9.21 -4.85
CA VAL A 22 -14.67 8.13 -3.88
C VAL A 22 -14.18 6.86 -4.55
N SER A 23 -14.68 6.53 -5.75
CA SER A 23 -14.21 5.37 -6.51
C SER A 23 -12.72 5.49 -6.84
N ALA A 24 -12.28 6.66 -7.29
CA ALA A 24 -10.88 6.91 -7.60
C ALA A 24 -9.98 6.83 -6.35
N GLU A 25 -10.45 7.34 -5.20
CA GLU A 25 -9.74 7.20 -3.93
C GLU A 25 -9.65 5.73 -3.49
N MET A 26 -10.74 4.96 -3.62
CA MET A 26 -10.74 3.53 -3.28
C MET A 26 -9.75 2.74 -4.13
N GLU A 27 -9.67 3.01 -5.44
CA GLU A 27 -8.67 2.37 -6.31
C GLU A 27 -7.23 2.72 -5.87
N ALA A 28 -6.97 3.97 -5.47
CA ALA A 28 -5.68 4.36 -4.93
C ALA A 28 -5.35 3.62 -3.62
N TYR A 29 -6.32 3.48 -2.72
CA TYR A 29 -6.16 2.71 -1.49
C TYR A 29 -5.92 1.22 -1.76
N GLU A 30 -6.64 0.59 -2.69
CA GLU A 30 -6.44 -0.81 -3.05
C GLU A 30 -5.03 -1.05 -3.60
N ASN A 31 -4.55 -0.16 -4.47
CA ASN A 31 -3.18 -0.22 -4.98
C ASN A 31 -2.14 -0.06 -3.86
N ASN A 32 -2.35 0.86 -2.92
CA ASN A 32 -1.47 1.02 -1.75
C ASN A 32 -1.48 -0.22 -0.86
N ILE A 33 -2.65 -0.85 -0.62
CA ILE A 33 -2.78 -2.07 0.18
C ILE A 33 -2.01 -3.23 -0.46
N ALA A 34 -2.10 -3.39 -1.79
CA ALA A 34 -1.37 -4.44 -2.50
C ALA A 34 0.16 -4.29 -2.30
N GLY A 35 0.68 -3.06 -2.43
CA GLY A 35 2.10 -2.77 -2.17
C GLY A 35 2.50 -3.01 -0.71
N ILE A 36 1.64 -2.62 0.24
CA ILE A 36 1.87 -2.86 1.69
C ILE A 36 1.96 -4.37 1.97
N GLN A 37 1.07 -5.17 1.38
CA GLN A 37 1.09 -6.63 1.53
C GLN A 37 2.37 -7.24 0.96
N GLU A 38 2.82 -6.79 -0.21
CA GLU A 38 4.06 -7.25 -0.82
C GLU A 38 5.28 -6.93 0.06
N CYS A 39 5.35 -5.70 0.58
CA CYS A 39 6.39 -5.29 1.52
C CYS A 39 6.40 -6.18 2.77
N ALA A 40 5.23 -6.42 3.36
CA ALA A 40 5.10 -7.27 4.54
C ALA A 40 5.57 -8.71 4.29
N LEU A 41 5.24 -9.29 3.14
CA LEU A 41 5.70 -10.64 2.74
C LEU A 41 7.21 -10.68 2.54
N THR A 42 7.80 -9.64 1.93
CA THR A 42 9.24 -9.54 1.72
C THR A 42 10.00 -9.37 3.02
N LEU A 43 9.50 -8.54 3.94
CA LEU A 43 10.04 -8.41 5.30
C LEU A 43 9.97 -9.74 6.06
N GLN A 44 8.83 -10.45 5.99
CA GLN A 44 8.68 -11.76 6.62
C GLN A 44 9.71 -12.77 6.09
N LYS A 45 9.99 -12.77 4.77
CA LYS A 45 11.03 -13.62 4.17
C LYS A 45 12.41 -13.25 4.70
N CYS A 46 12.77 -11.97 4.73
CA CYS A 46 14.07 -11.50 5.24
C CYS A 46 14.27 -11.91 6.71
N ILE A 47 13.26 -11.67 7.55
CA ILE A 47 13.27 -12.05 8.97
C ILE A 47 13.41 -13.56 9.12
N ARG A 48 12.71 -14.37 8.31
CA ARG A 48 12.82 -15.84 8.37
C ARG A 48 14.23 -16.31 7.99
N ILE A 49 14.88 -15.67 7.02
CA ILE A 49 16.25 -16.04 6.61
C ILE A 49 17.27 -15.70 7.69
N ILE A 50 17.11 -14.55 8.36
CA ILE A 50 17.98 -14.12 9.47
C ILE A 50 17.69 -14.91 10.77
N GLY A 51 16.42 -15.13 11.10
CA GLY A 51 16.01 -15.78 12.34
C GLY A 51 16.22 -17.30 12.35
N ASN A 52 16.21 -17.96 11.19
CA ASN A 52 16.58 -19.37 11.10
C ASN A 52 18.09 -19.56 11.08
N ASN A 53 18.55 -20.73 11.54
CA ASN A 53 19.95 -21.20 11.53
C ASN A 53 20.64 -21.22 10.14
N ARG A 54 20.03 -20.70 9.07
CA ARG A 54 20.75 -20.37 7.83
C ARG A 54 21.86 -19.36 8.08
N VAL A 55 21.74 -18.46 9.08
CA VAL A 55 22.82 -17.55 9.46
C VAL A 55 24.08 -18.28 9.92
N ALA A 56 23.95 -19.43 10.61
CA ALA A 56 25.09 -20.22 11.05
C ALA A 56 25.95 -20.75 9.88
N ALA A 57 25.40 -20.77 8.66
CA ALA A 57 26.09 -21.16 7.42
C ALA A 57 26.14 -20.03 6.36
N MET A 58 25.67 -18.82 6.69
CA MET A 58 25.57 -17.72 5.74
C MET A 58 26.77 -16.79 5.87
N ALA A 59 27.35 -16.42 4.73
CA ALA A 59 28.45 -15.47 4.72
C ALA A 59 27.99 -14.10 5.24
N ALA A 60 28.85 -13.40 5.98
CA ALA A 60 28.59 -12.06 6.49
C ALA A 60 28.25 -11.03 5.38
N LYS A 61 28.62 -11.30 4.13
CA LYS A 61 28.23 -10.50 2.95
C LYS A 61 26.75 -10.68 2.61
N ASP A 62 26.24 -11.91 2.66
CA ASP A 62 24.85 -12.22 2.33
C ASP A 62 23.91 -11.76 3.45
N GLN A 63 24.34 -11.87 4.71
CA GLN A 63 23.61 -11.27 5.83
C GLN A 63 23.45 -9.76 5.66
N ARG A 64 24.53 -9.04 5.29
CA ARG A 64 24.46 -7.59 5.04
C ARG A 64 23.50 -7.23 3.90
N LYS A 65 23.49 -8.03 2.83
CA LYS A 65 22.54 -7.84 1.72
C LYS A 65 21.08 -8.01 2.17
N ILE A 66 20.78 -9.03 2.96
CA ILE A 66 19.42 -9.28 3.45
C ILE A 66 18.99 -8.17 4.41
N MET A 67 19.89 -7.68 5.27
CA MET A 67 19.59 -6.54 6.14
C MET A 67 19.34 -5.26 5.33
N ALA A 68 20.15 -4.97 4.30
CA ALA A 68 19.92 -3.83 3.41
C ALA A 68 18.57 -3.94 2.68
N GLN A 69 18.25 -5.11 2.14
CA GLN A 69 16.94 -5.36 1.52
C GLN A 69 15.79 -5.17 2.51
N MET A 70 15.96 -5.59 3.76
CA MET A 70 14.96 -5.42 4.80
C MET A 70 14.76 -3.94 5.16
N GLU A 71 15.82 -3.15 5.20
CA GLU A 71 15.77 -1.70 5.42
C GLU A 71 15.07 -1.00 4.25
N ASP A 72 15.46 -1.30 3.01
CA ASP A 72 14.84 -0.74 1.81
C ASP A 72 13.33 -1.04 1.76
N THR A 73 12.95 -2.30 2.02
CA THR A 73 11.54 -2.72 2.04
C THR A 73 10.76 -2.05 3.17
N ALA A 74 11.39 -1.83 4.34
CA ALA A 74 10.76 -1.12 5.45
C ALA A 74 10.53 0.36 5.13
N ASN A 75 11.48 0.99 4.44
CA ASN A 75 11.34 2.37 3.98
C ASN A 75 10.21 2.50 2.94
N GLU A 76 10.16 1.58 1.97
CA GLU A 76 9.08 1.53 0.99
C GLU A 76 7.70 1.33 1.64
N LEU A 77 7.62 0.43 2.62
CA LEU A 77 6.38 0.23 3.41
C LEU A 77 5.95 1.52 4.11
N VAL A 78 6.87 2.27 4.70
CA VAL A 78 6.58 3.54 5.36
C VAL A 78 6.12 4.60 4.35
N GLU A 79 6.68 4.61 3.14
CA GLU A 79 6.19 5.52 2.09
C GLU A 79 4.78 5.17 1.63
N LEU A 80 4.48 3.88 1.43
CA LEU A 80 3.14 3.43 1.04
C LEU A 80 2.08 3.72 2.10
N LEU A 81 2.45 3.69 3.39
CA LEU A 81 1.56 4.04 4.50
C LEU A 81 1.31 5.55 4.67
N LYS A 82 2.16 6.40 4.06
CA LYS A 82 2.01 7.87 4.09
C LYS A 82 1.21 8.42 2.91
N ARG A 83 0.99 7.61 1.88
CA ARG A 83 0.23 7.94 0.67
C ARG A 83 -1.25 7.65 0.87
#